data_AF-A0A432P621-F1
#
_entry.id   AF-A0A432P621-F1
#
_cell.length_a   1.000
_cell.length_b   1.000
_cell.length_c   1.000
_cell.angle_alpha   90.00
_cell.angle_beta   90.00
_cell.angle_gamma   90.00
#
_symmetry.space_group_name_H-M   'P 1'
#
loop_
_entity.id
_entity.type
_entity.pdbx_description
1 polymer ?
#
loop_
_entity_poly.entity_id
_entity_poly.type
_entity_poly.pdbx_seq_one_letter_code
_entity_poly.pdbx_strand_id
1 'polypeptide(L)'
;MNVHEITDPLETDRPCGENVRVNTLSREIYYRIKDARNAARTAERSISPGDVIALAPAWHDVSNLGLQILSSRSKDIEVLAWLAEAQLRLRGFSGLRDVYVATVSLLDKHFDTLHSIGDGDFEERFAPFAGLNGVGGEGTLIQAIRLTSLIPDGKFAQFSLWDFQLSQRPNEAERREELQQAAAEAGVAQMSAYLGVLTECIAAFDRMVEILDQHCGDQAPPSSNTRNVLQEAAAAIRLLAGIEASSSTPETPVLQGLEPLQSGDSDDAETVRTRPVGAEAIRSREEALELLVAVARYFRRTEPHSPISMSIETLVRRGRMDFSELLAELLPEQHTRNAVLTAAGIQPVTDKGS
;
A
#
# COMPACT_ATOMS: atom_id res chain seq x y z
N MET A 1 -8.59 6.92 -20.82
CA MET A 1 -9.23 5.60 -20.72
C MET A 1 -10.73 5.82 -20.62
N ASN A 2 -11.54 5.11 -21.42
CA ASN A 2 -12.99 5.21 -21.31
C ASN A 2 -13.50 4.12 -20.35
N VAL A 3 -13.92 4.51 -19.14
CA VAL A 3 -14.38 3.57 -18.10
C VAL A 3 -15.62 2.79 -18.58
N HIS A 4 -16.46 3.38 -19.42
CA HIS A 4 -17.64 2.71 -19.96
C HIS A 4 -17.28 1.51 -20.83
N GLU A 5 -16.26 1.64 -21.70
CA GLU A 5 -15.79 0.53 -22.54
C GLU A 5 -15.31 -0.68 -21.73
N ILE A 6 -14.80 -0.46 -20.52
CA ILE A 6 -14.37 -1.53 -19.61
C ILE A 6 -15.55 -2.13 -18.85
N THR A 7 -16.56 -1.33 -18.48
CA THR A 7 -17.62 -1.74 -17.55
C THR A 7 -18.89 -2.23 -18.24
N ASP A 8 -19.04 -1.97 -19.54
CA ASP A 8 -20.15 -2.50 -20.33
C ASP A 8 -20.05 -4.03 -20.49
N PRO A 9 -21.18 -4.75 -20.40
CA PRO A 9 -21.20 -6.20 -20.58
C PRO A 9 -20.76 -6.54 -22.01
N LEU A 10 -19.95 -7.59 -22.16
CA LEU A 10 -19.44 -8.01 -23.48
C LEU A 10 -20.53 -8.68 -24.33
N GLU A 11 -21.31 -9.57 -23.73
CA GLU A 11 -22.39 -10.31 -24.36
C GLU A 11 -23.59 -10.41 -23.39
N THR A 12 -24.80 -10.55 -23.91
CA THR A 12 -26.04 -10.60 -23.10
C THR A 12 -26.06 -11.79 -22.14
N ASP A 13 -25.58 -12.94 -22.57
CA ASP A 13 -25.52 -14.20 -21.81
C ASP A 13 -24.15 -14.42 -21.13
N ARG A 14 -23.12 -13.69 -21.55
CA ARG A 14 -21.76 -13.74 -20.99
C ARG A 14 -21.22 -12.33 -20.75
N PRO A 15 -21.72 -11.60 -19.73
CA PRO A 15 -21.33 -10.22 -19.49
C PRO A 15 -19.82 -10.04 -19.25
N CYS A 16 -19.17 -11.06 -18.68
CA CYS A 16 -17.73 -11.08 -18.44
C CYS A 16 -16.89 -11.72 -19.56
N GLY A 17 -17.52 -12.18 -20.65
CA GLY A 17 -16.82 -12.87 -21.75
C GLY A 17 -16.20 -14.21 -21.32
N GLU A 18 -15.16 -14.64 -22.03
CA GLU A 18 -14.48 -15.92 -21.80
C GLU A 18 -13.19 -15.76 -20.98
N ASN A 19 -12.79 -16.80 -20.24
CA ASN A 19 -11.53 -16.79 -19.50
C ASN A 19 -10.34 -16.70 -20.47
N VAL A 20 -9.52 -15.66 -20.32
CA VAL A 20 -8.36 -15.39 -21.19
C VAL A 20 -7.31 -16.50 -21.19
N ARG A 21 -7.27 -17.32 -20.14
CA ARG A 21 -6.31 -18.43 -20.02
C ARG A 21 -6.75 -19.68 -20.81
N VAL A 22 -8.02 -19.76 -21.19
CA VAL A 22 -8.62 -20.88 -21.93
C VAL A 22 -8.84 -20.53 -23.41
N ASN A 23 -9.34 -19.33 -23.70
CA ASN A 23 -9.65 -18.89 -25.07
C ASN A 23 -8.36 -18.68 -25.89
N THR A 24 -8.20 -19.41 -27.01
CA THR A 24 -6.96 -19.40 -27.82
C THR A 24 -6.58 -18.01 -28.34
N LEU A 25 -7.56 -17.21 -28.79
CA LEU A 25 -7.31 -15.87 -29.36
C LEU A 25 -6.88 -14.87 -28.28
N SER A 26 -7.52 -14.91 -27.11
CA SER A 26 -7.25 -14.00 -26.00
C SER A 26 -5.99 -14.41 -25.23
N ARG A 27 -5.64 -15.70 -25.25
CA ARG A 27 -4.47 -16.25 -24.57
C ARG A 27 -3.16 -15.72 -25.13
N GLU A 28 -3.07 -15.51 -26.45
CA GLU A 28 -1.90 -14.88 -27.06
C GLU A 28 -1.70 -13.44 -26.55
N ILE A 29 -2.77 -12.65 -26.54
CA ILE A 29 -2.76 -11.26 -26.04
C ILE A 29 -2.38 -11.25 -24.55
N TYR A 30 -2.97 -12.15 -23.76
CA TYR A 30 -2.67 -12.31 -22.34
C TYR A 30 -1.19 -12.55 -22.06
N TYR A 31 -0.54 -13.48 -22.78
CA TYR A 31 0.90 -13.71 -22.60
C TYR A 31 1.74 -12.51 -23.05
N ARG A 32 1.34 -11.80 -24.11
CA ARG A 32 2.02 -10.56 -24.52
C ARG A 32 1.96 -9.48 -23.44
N ILE A 33 0.84 -9.34 -22.73
CA ILE A 33 0.74 -8.43 -21.58
C ILE A 33 1.70 -8.88 -20.48
N LYS A 34 1.70 -10.17 -20.14
CA LYS A 34 2.56 -10.75 -19.11
C LYS A 34 4.04 -10.53 -19.41
N ASP A 35 4.46 -10.76 -20.65
CA ASP A 35 5.83 -10.56 -21.11
C ASP A 35 6.22 -9.08 -21.08
N ALA A 36 5.35 -8.18 -21.56
CA ALA A 36 5.56 -6.74 -21.49
C ALA A 36 5.69 -6.24 -20.05
N ARG A 37 4.82 -6.71 -19.14
CA ARG A 37 4.89 -6.38 -17.71
C ARG A 37 6.19 -6.87 -17.09
N ASN A 38 6.61 -8.10 -17.39
CA ASN A 38 7.87 -8.65 -16.89
C ASN A 38 9.09 -7.88 -17.41
N ALA A 39 9.10 -7.53 -18.70
CA ALA A 39 10.15 -6.72 -19.30
C ALA A 39 10.23 -5.33 -18.64
N ALA A 40 9.07 -4.68 -18.46
CA ALA A 40 8.98 -3.37 -17.82
C ALA A 40 9.53 -3.38 -16.38
N ARG A 41 9.07 -4.34 -15.57
CA ARG A 41 9.52 -4.51 -14.18
C ARG A 41 10.99 -4.90 -14.07
N THR A 42 11.50 -5.67 -15.02
CA THR A 42 12.93 -6.02 -15.07
C THR A 42 13.77 -4.78 -15.35
N ALA A 43 13.37 -3.97 -16.34
CA ALA A 43 14.03 -2.71 -16.65
C ALA A 43 14.05 -1.76 -15.44
N GLU A 44 12.92 -1.62 -14.71
CA GLU A 44 12.84 -0.78 -13.50
C GLU A 44 13.76 -1.26 -12.38
N ARG A 45 13.93 -2.58 -12.20
CA ARG A 45 14.81 -3.16 -11.17
C ARG A 45 16.29 -3.12 -11.52
N SER A 46 16.63 -2.97 -12.80
CA SER A 46 18.01 -2.87 -13.27
C SER A 46 18.62 -1.47 -13.13
N ILE A 47 17.85 -0.49 -12.67
CA ILE A 47 18.31 0.90 -12.47
C ILE A 47 19.23 0.96 -11.23
N SER A 48 20.41 1.55 -11.38
CA SER A 48 21.36 1.65 -10.27
C SER A 48 20.95 2.75 -9.29
N PRO A 49 21.29 2.65 -7.99
CA PRO A 49 21.05 3.73 -7.04
C PRO A 49 21.68 5.05 -7.52
N GLY A 50 20.87 6.09 -7.67
CA GLY A 50 21.31 7.41 -8.14
C GLY A 50 21.12 7.67 -9.65
N ASP A 51 20.83 6.63 -10.44
CA ASP A 51 20.46 6.82 -11.85
C ASP A 51 19.05 7.42 -11.98
N VAL A 52 18.83 8.14 -13.08
CA VAL A 52 17.50 8.68 -13.40
C VAL A 52 16.55 7.53 -13.68
N ILE A 53 15.47 7.46 -12.90
CA ILE A 53 14.42 6.49 -13.10
C ILE A 53 13.59 6.91 -14.32
N ALA A 54 13.65 6.12 -15.39
CA ALA A 54 12.86 6.33 -16.59
C ALA A 54 11.68 5.37 -16.66
N LEU A 55 10.55 5.86 -17.19
CA LEU A 55 9.39 5.03 -17.48
C LEU A 55 9.72 4.00 -18.57
N ALA A 56 9.57 2.71 -18.25
CA ALA A 56 9.78 1.65 -19.23
C ALA A 56 8.73 1.71 -20.36
N PRO A 57 9.12 1.72 -21.66
CA PRO A 57 8.17 1.82 -22.78
C PRO A 57 7.11 0.72 -22.80
N ALA A 58 7.47 -0.49 -22.36
CA ALA A 58 6.61 -1.67 -22.32
C ALA A 58 5.34 -1.49 -21.45
N TRP A 59 5.27 -0.48 -20.57
CA TRP A 59 4.02 -0.14 -19.88
C TRP A 59 2.90 0.30 -20.84
N HIS A 60 3.24 0.88 -22.00
CA HIS A 60 2.25 1.18 -23.04
C HIS A 60 1.63 -0.10 -23.60
N ASP A 61 2.43 -1.15 -23.81
CA ASP A 61 1.93 -2.45 -24.28
C ASP A 61 1.03 -3.09 -23.23
N VAL A 62 1.41 -3.06 -21.94
CA VAL A 62 0.57 -3.55 -20.84
C VAL A 62 -0.77 -2.82 -20.82
N SER A 63 -0.76 -1.50 -20.95
CA SER A 63 -1.97 -0.68 -20.98
C SER A 63 -2.84 -1.00 -22.21
N ASN A 64 -2.29 -0.94 -23.41
CA ASN A 64 -3.05 -1.07 -24.65
C ASN A 64 -3.66 -2.46 -24.81
N LEU A 65 -2.86 -3.51 -24.56
CA LEU A 65 -3.31 -4.88 -24.65
C LEU A 65 -4.27 -5.24 -23.49
N GLY A 66 -4.05 -4.71 -22.28
CA GLY A 66 -4.97 -4.86 -21.16
C GLY A 66 -6.34 -4.25 -21.44
N LEU A 67 -6.37 -3.02 -21.99
CA LEU A 67 -7.60 -2.37 -22.45
C LEU A 67 -8.28 -3.16 -23.56
N GLN A 68 -7.52 -3.71 -24.51
CA GLN A 68 -8.07 -4.55 -25.57
C GLN A 68 -8.80 -5.78 -25.00
N ILE A 69 -8.21 -6.46 -24.01
CA ILE A 69 -8.86 -7.60 -23.36
C ILE A 69 -10.13 -7.16 -22.64
N LEU A 70 -10.02 -6.14 -21.77
CA LEU A 70 -11.11 -5.72 -20.89
C LEU A 70 -12.30 -5.14 -21.65
N SER A 71 -12.07 -4.49 -22.79
CA SER A 71 -13.14 -3.89 -23.60
C SER A 71 -13.81 -4.86 -24.57
N SER A 72 -13.17 -5.97 -24.96
CA SER A 72 -13.66 -6.77 -26.09
C SER A 72 -13.63 -8.29 -25.91
N ARG A 73 -13.00 -8.82 -24.86
CA ARG A 73 -12.76 -10.28 -24.73
C ARG A 73 -13.15 -10.85 -23.38
N SER A 74 -12.69 -10.22 -22.30
CA SER A 74 -12.83 -10.78 -20.95
C SER A 74 -12.76 -9.70 -19.89
N LYS A 75 -13.60 -9.82 -18.86
CA LYS A 75 -13.47 -9.04 -17.62
C LYS A 75 -12.68 -9.89 -16.63
N ASP A 76 -11.40 -9.56 -16.44
CA ASP A 76 -10.45 -10.39 -15.69
C ASP A 76 -9.70 -9.59 -14.61
N ILE A 77 -9.66 -10.12 -13.40
CA ILE A 77 -9.06 -9.49 -12.21
C ILE A 77 -7.54 -9.30 -12.35
N GLU A 78 -6.82 -10.25 -12.94
CA GLU A 78 -5.37 -10.12 -13.12
C GLU A 78 -5.05 -9.04 -14.16
N VAL A 79 -5.84 -8.97 -15.22
CA VAL A 79 -5.69 -7.93 -16.26
C VAL A 79 -6.04 -6.55 -15.69
N LEU A 80 -7.06 -6.43 -14.84
CA LEU A 80 -7.34 -5.18 -14.10
C LEU A 80 -6.17 -4.77 -13.20
N ALA A 81 -5.55 -5.72 -12.49
CA ALA A 81 -4.40 -5.46 -11.64
C ALA A 81 -3.19 -4.95 -12.44
N TRP A 82 -2.90 -5.58 -13.59
CA TRP A 82 -1.83 -5.12 -14.49
C TRP A 82 -2.14 -3.77 -15.13
N LEU A 83 -3.40 -3.52 -15.48
CA LEU A 83 -3.83 -2.23 -16.01
C LEU A 83 -3.67 -1.12 -14.97
N ALA A 84 -3.94 -1.39 -13.69
CA ALA A 84 -3.71 -0.44 -12.59
C ALA A 84 -2.23 -0.04 -12.50
N GLU A 85 -1.31 -1.01 -12.57
CA GLU A 85 0.14 -0.73 -12.58
C GLU A 85 0.56 0.14 -13.76
N ALA A 86 0.04 -0.15 -14.96
CA ALA A 86 0.38 0.58 -16.18
C ALA A 86 -0.22 1.99 -16.18
N GLN A 87 -1.51 2.13 -15.84
CA GLN A 87 -2.20 3.41 -15.84
C GLN A 87 -1.63 4.38 -14.80
N LEU A 88 -1.23 3.89 -13.62
CA LEU A 88 -0.54 4.72 -12.63
C LEU A 88 0.77 5.30 -13.19
N ARG A 89 1.57 4.48 -13.85
CA ARG A 89 2.87 4.90 -14.41
C ARG A 89 2.73 5.84 -15.62
N LEU A 90 1.71 5.62 -16.44
CA LEU A 90 1.49 6.39 -17.67
C LEU A 90 0.73 7.69 -17.43
N ARG A 91 -0.20 7.71 -16.48
CA ARG A 91 -1.18 8.80 -16.29
C ARG A 91 -1.33 9.26 -14.84
N GLY A 92 -0.46 8.79 -13.95
CA GLY A 92 -0.50 9.12 -12.53
C GLY A 92 -1.78 8.67 -11.84
N PHE A 93 -2.17 9.41 -10.81
CA PHE A 93 -3.35 9.09 -10.00
C PHE A 93 -4.67 9.12 -10.79
N SER A 94 -4.75 9.92 -11.87
CA SER A 94 -5.93 9.93 -12.75
C SER A 94 -6.15 8.59 -13.43
N GLY A 95 -5.08 7.96 -13.93
CA GLY A 95 -5.13 6.65 -14.55
C GLY A 95 -5.51 5.56 -13.55
N LEU A 96 -4.90 5.59 -12.36
CA LEU A 96 -5.20 4.61 -11.31
C LEU A 96 -6.66 4.72 -10.82
N ARG A 97 -7.15 5.95 -10.59
CA ARG A 97 -8.55 6.21 -10.26
C ARG A 97 -9.49 5.60 -11.28
N ASP A 98 -9.27 5.88 -12.57
CA ASP A 98 -10.13 5.39 -13.63
C ASP A 98 -10.21 3.83 -13.60
N VAL A 99 -9.10 3.15 -13.29
CA VAL A 99 -9.07 1.68 -13.17
C VAL A 99 -9.83 1.20 -11.93
N TYR A 100 -9.66 1.84 -10.78
CA TYR A 100 -10.41 1.48 -9.58
C TYR A 100 -11.91 1.70 -9.74
N VAL A 101 -12.34 2.80 -10.38
CA VAL A 101 -13.76 3.02 -10.69
C VAL A 101 -14.30 1.92 -11.58
N ALA A 102 -13.55 1.50 -12.60
CA ALA A 102 -13.94 0.39 -13.45
C ALA A 102 -14.04 -0.94 -12.66
N THR A 103 -13.05 -1.23 -11.82
CA THR A 103 -13.01 -2.42 -10.97
C THR A 103 -14.19 -2.44 -10.00
N VAL A 104 -14.51 -1.33 -9.33
CA VAL A 104 -15.69 -1.20 -8.47
C VAL A 104 -16.97 -1.55 -9.24
N SER A 105 -17.18 -0.92 -10.40
CA SER A 105 -18.39 -1.21 -11.19
C SER A 105 -18.47 -2.66 -11.66
N LEU A 106 -17.34 -3.30 -11.94
CA LEU A 106 -17.32 -4.70 -12.35
C LEU A 106 -17.59 -5.64 -11.17
N LEU A 107 -17.00 -5.37 -10.00
CA LEU A 107 -17.26 -6.13 -8.78
C LEU A 107 -18.73 -6.00 -8.36
N ASP A 108 -19.29 -4.78 -8.31
CA ASP A 108 -20.68 -4.54 -7.92
C ASP A 108 -21.69 -5.29 -8.84
N LYS A 109 -21.41 -5.36 -10.16
CA LYS A 109 -22.34 -5.93 -11.14
C LYS A 109 -22.12 -7.42 -11.42
N HIS A 110 -20.88 -7.87 -11.34
CA HIS A 110 -20.43 -9.12 -11.95
C HIS A 110 -19.46 -9.90 -11.05
N PHE A 111 -19.47 -9.67 -9.73
CA PHE A 111 -18.58 -10.30 -8.76
C PHE A 111 -18.32 -11.78 -9.03
N ASP A 112 -19.38 -12.58 -9.16
CA ASP A 112 -19.27 -14.04 -9.30
C ASP A 112 -18.76 -14.47 -10.68
N THR A 113 -19.01 -13.70 -11.72
CA THR A 113 -18.67 -14.06 -13.11
C THR A 113 -17.34 -13.50 -13.60
N LEU A 114 -16.66 -12.68 -12.81
CA LEU A 114 -15.34 -12.15 -13.15
C LEU A 114 -14.29 -13.27 -13.21
N HIS A 115 -13.48 -13.27 -14.26
CA HIS A 115 -12.39 -14.23 -14.43
C HIS A 115 -11.18 -13.83 -13.58
N SER A 116 -10.40 -14.82 -13.16
CA SER A 116 -9.11 -14.60 -12.51
C SER A 116 -8.14 -15.76 -12.75
N ILE A 117 -7.02 -15.76 -12.05
CA ILE A 117 -5.96 -16.78 -12.16
C ILE A 117 -6.39 -18.18 -11.75
N GLY A 118 -7.45 -18.30 -10.94
CA GLY A 118 -8.04 -19.57 -10.54
C GLY A 118 -9.49 -19.39 -10.11
N ASP A 119 -10.22 -20.50 -10.16
CA ASP A 119 -11.62 -20.62 -9.71
C ASP A 119 -11.69 -21.28 -8.31
N GLY A 120 -10.57 -21.27 -7.58
CA GLY A 120 -10.44 -21.81 -6.24
C GLY A 120 -11.15 -20.96 -5.19
N ASP A 121 -10.51 -20.78 -4.03
CA ASP A 121 -11.04 -19.88 -3.00
C ASP A 121 -10.82 -18.40 -3.34
N PHE A 122 -11.34 -17.52 -2.49
CA PHE A 122 -11.16 -16.08 -2.68
C PHE A 122 -9.70 -15.63 -2.58
N GLU A 123 -8.85 -16.36 -1.85
CA GLU A 123 -7.42 -16.05 -1.75
C GLU A 123 -6.75 -16.23 -3.11
N GLU A 124 -6.96 -17.37 -3.78
CA GLU A 124 -6.44 -17.61 -5.13
C GLU A 124 -7.05 -16.62 -6.14
N ARG A 125 -8.37 -16.42 -6.08
CA ARG A 125 -9.09 -15.55 -7.02
C ARG A 125 -8.62 -14.10 -6.94
N PHE A 126 -8.33 -13.57 -5.75
CA PHE A 126 -7.94 -12.17 -5.56
C PHE A 126 -6.45 -11.98 -5.27
N ALA A 127 -5.64 -13.02 -5.37
CA ALA A 127 -4.18 -12.94 -5.30
C ALA A 127 -3.56 -11.86 -6.22
N PRO A 128 -4.09 -11.56 -7.43
CA PRO A 128 -3.58 -10.44 -8.22
C PRO A 128 -3.68 -9.08 -7.50
N PHE A 129 -4.78 -8.81 -6.80
CA PHE A 129 -4.94 -7.59 -5.99
C PHE A 129 -4.09 -7.64 -4.73
N ALA A 130 -4.02 -8.79 -4.06
CA ALA A 130 -3.13 -8.98 -2.91
C ALA A 130 -1.66 -8.71 -3.29
N GLY A 131 -1.23 -9.13 -4.48
CA GLY A 131 0.12 -8.88 -5.02
C GLY A 131 0.43 -7.40 -5.28
N LEU A 132 -0.58 -6.59 -5.62
CA LEU A 132 -0.40 -5.13 -5.74
C LEU A 132 -0.07 -4.49 -4.39
N ASN A 133 -0.74 -4.95 -3.33
CA ASN A 133 -0.54 -4.49 -1.96
C ASN A 133 0.74 -5.06 -1.31
N GLY A 134 1.11 -6.28 -1.68
CA GLY A 134 2.24 -7.02 -1.15
C GLY A 134 1.81 -8.11 -0.17
N VAL A 135 2.29 -9.32 -0.40
CA VAL A 135 2.13 -10.50 0.46
C VAL A 135 3.52 -11.07 0.71
N GLY A 136 3.99 -11.04 1.95
CA GLY A 136 5.35 -11.50 2.31
C GLY A 136 6.49 -10.63 1.75
N GLY A 137 6.20 -9.47 1.15
CA GLY A 137 7.16 -8.53 0.57
C GLY A 137 6.48 -7.25 0.10
N GLU A 138 7.23 -6.33 -0.50
CA GLU A 138 6.68 -5.07 -1.02
C GLU A 138 5.79 -5.33 -2.24
N GLY A 139 4.58 -4.75 -2.23
CA GLY A 139 3.62 -4.86 -3.31
C GLY A 139 4.06 -4.16 -4.59
N THR A 140 3.64 -4.69 -5.73
CA THR A 140 4.07 -4.19 -7.04
C THR A 140 3.58 -2.77 -7.35
N LEU A 141 2.50 -2.33 -6.70
CA LEU A 141 1.94 -1.00 -6.84
C LEU A 141 2.56 0.02 -5.87
N ILE A 142 3.07 -0.44 -4.72
CA ILE A 142 3.56 0.44 -3.64
C ILE A 142 4.71 1.31 -4.12
N GLN A 143 5.73 0.70 -4.72
CA GLN A 143 6.86 1.43 -5.29
C GLN A 143 6.42 2.42 -6.39
N ALA A 144 5.45 2.03 -7.22
CA ALA A 144 4.94 2.87 -8.29
C ALA A 144 4.21 4.11 -7.76
N ILE A 145 3.43 3.97 -6.67
CA ILE A 145 2.79 5.12 -6.02
C ILE A 145 3.87 6.04 -5.44
N ARG A 146 4.91 5.49 -4.78
CA ARG A 146 6.01 6.30 -4.23
C ARG A 146 6.75 7.10 -5.29
N LEU A 147 6.84 6.58 -6.53
CA LEU A 147 7.49 7.21 -7.67
C LEU A 147 6.53 8.08 -8.51
N THR A 148 5.23 8.08 -8.24
CA THR A 148 4.28 8.93 -8.99
C THR A 148 4.48 10.39 -8.61
N SER A 149 4.46 11.29 -9.59
CA SER A 149 4.67 12.72 -9.36
C SER A 149 3.57 13.32 -8.48
N LEU A 150 3.98 14.14 -7.52
CA LEU A 150 3.09 14.95 -6.69
C LEU A 150 2.67 16.26 -7.37
N ILE A 151 3.33 16.61 -8.49
CA ILE A 151 3.04 17.81 -9.27
C ILE A 151 2.13 17.41 -10.45
N PRO A 152 1.04 18.15 -10.73
CA PRO A 152 0.20 17.88 -11.88
C PRO A 152 1.01 17.89 -13.19
N ASP A 153 0.67 16.98 -14.10
CA ASP A 153 1.38 16.75 -15.38
C ASP A 153 2.89 16.43 -15.24
N GLY A 154 3.35 16.16 -14.02
CA GLY A 154 4.72 15.75 -13.74
C GLY A 154 5.03 14.35 -14.28
N LYS A 155 6.29 14.14 -14.67
CA LYS A 155 6.75 12.85 -15.20
C LYS A 155 6.86 11.82 -14.08
N PHE A 156 6.69 10.55 -14.44
CA PHE A 156 6.93 9.44 -13.51
C PHE A 156 8.37 9.51 -12.96
N ALA A 157 8.50 9.28 -11.65
CA ALA A 157 9.72 9.39 -10.86
C ALA A 157 10.35 10.80 -10.78
N GLN A 158 9.58 11.85 -11.09
CA GLN A 158 9.98 13.24 -10.88
C GLN A 158 9.06 13.91 -9.87
N PHE A 159 9.63 14.66 -8.91
CA PHE A 159 8.87 15.33 -7.84
C PHE A 159 7.92 14.36 -7.12
N SER A 160 8.41 13.15 -6.88
CA SER A 160 7.64 12.02 -6.41
C SER A 160 7.41 12.06 -4.90
N LEU A 161 6.57 11.16 -4.37
CA LEU A 161 6.45 10.99 -2.92
C LEU A 161 7.80 10.62 -2.29
N TRP A 162 8.61 9.83 -2.98
CA TRP A 162 9.98 9.54 -2.55
C TRP A 162 10.84 10.80 -2.44
N ASP A 163 10.80 11.68 -3.45
CA ASP A 163 11.51 12.96 -3.41
C ASP A 163 11.05 13.83 -2.25
N PHE A 164 9.73 13.89 -2.03
CA PHE A 164 9.15 14.63 -0.92
C PHE A 164 9.63 14.09 0.43
N GLN A 165 9.62 12.77 0.63
CA GLN A 165 10.09 12.13 1.86
C GLN A 165 11.59 12.37 2.09
N LEU A 166 12.39 12.26 1.03
CA LEU A 166 13.82 12.56 1.09
C LEU A 166 14.06 14.04 1.45
N SER A 167 13.27 14.94 0.85
CA SER A 167 13.36 16.38 1.10
C SER A 167 13.09 16.74 2.56
N GLN A 168 12.38 15.93 3.35
CA GLN A 168 12.16 16.21 4.78
C GLN A 168 13.44 16.09 5.64
N ARG A 169 14.54 15.56 5.10
CA ARG A 169 15.80 15.43 5.84
C ARG A 169 16.49 16.80 5.98
N PRO A 170 17.15 17.10 7.13
CA PRO A 170 17.75 18.42 7.37
C PRO A 170 18.70 18.92 6.27
N ASN A 171 19.42 17.99 5.63
CA ASN A 171 20.43 18.26 4.60
C ASN A 171 19.89 18.33 3.16
N GLU A 172 18.59 18.20 2.94
CA GLU A 172 17.97 18.17 1.59
C GLU A 172 17.19 19.48 1.30
N ALA A 173 17.78 20.63 1.65
CA ALA A 173 17.13 21.94 1.46
C ALA A 173 16.87 22.27 -0.01
N GLU A 174 17.83 22.02 -0.88
CA GLU A 174 17.71 22.24 -2.34
C GLU A 174 16.53 21.45 -2.93
N ARG A 175 16.42 20.16 -2.61
CA ARG A 175 15.29 19.32 -3.04
C ARG A 175 13.94 19.83 -2.53
N ARG A 176 13.87 20.35 -1.29
CA ARG A 176 12.64 20.97 -0.77
C ARG A 176 12.27 22.21 -1.56
N GLU A 177 13.23 23.08 -1.83
CA GLU A 177 13.03 24.30 -2.59
C GLU A 177 12.57 24.00 -4.02
N GLU A 178 13.17 23.03 -4.70
CA GLU A 178 12.76 22.58 -6.03
C GLU A 178 11.31 22.06 -6.07
N LEU A 179 10.93 21.25 -5.08
CA LEU A 179 9.55 20.74 -4.95
C LEU A 179 8.54 21.86 -4.68
N GLN A 180 8.88 22.79 -3.79
CA GLN A 180 8.02 23.94 -3.46
C GLN A 180 7.88 24.88 -4.66
N GLN A 181 8.96 25.11 -5.39
CA GLN A 181 8.97 25.92 -6.60
C GLN A 181 8.10 25.28 -7.69
N ALA A 182 8.24 23.97 -7.94
CA ALA A 182 7.40 23.25 -8.90
C ALA A 182 5.91 23.29 -8.53
N ALA A 183 5.58 23.15 -7.24
CA ALA A 183 4.20 23.28 -6.76
C ALA A 183 3.66 24.71 -6.89
N ALA A 184 4.50 25.72 -6.64
CA ALA A 184 4.14 27.13 -6.81
C ALA A 184 3.91 27.49 -8.28
N GLU A 185 4.72 26.95 -9.20
CA GLU A 185 4.58 27.11 -10.65
C GLU A 185 3.29 26.46 -11.19
N ALA A 186 2.93 25.28 -10.69
CA ALA A 186 1.63 24.66 -10.99
C ALA A 186 0.46 25.49 -10.44
N GLY A 187 0.66 26.10 -9.27
CA GLY A 187 -0.31 26.96 -8.60
C GLY A 187 -1.38 26.20 -7.81
N VAL A 188 -1.93 26.87 -6.79
CA VAL A 188 -2.86 26.29 -5.81
C VAL A 188 -4.09 25.64 -6.47
N ALA A 189 -4.63 26.24 -7.53
CA ALA A 189 -5.81 25.72 -8.21
C ALA A 189 -5.56 24.35 -8.88
N GLN A 190 -4.43 24.19 -9.59
CA GLN A 190 -4.08 22.93 -10.25
C GLN A 190 -3.70 21.87 -9.22
N MET A 191 -2.93 22.24 -8.20
CA MET A 191 -2.58 21.34 -7.09
C MET A 191 -3.83 20.85 -6.34
N SER A 192 -4.80 21.73 -6.10
CA SER A 192 -6.08 21.38 -5.46
C SER A 192 -6.91 20.42 -6.33
N ALA A 193 -6.98 20.69 -7.64
CA ALA A 193 -7.67 19.79 -8.58
C ALA A 193 -6.99 18.41 -8.62
N TYR A 194 -5.65 18.37 -8.61
CA TYR A 194 -4.88 17.13 -8.59
C TYR A 194 -5.07 16.35 -7.29
N LEU A 195 -5.10 17.03 -6.15
CA LEU A 195 -5.49 16.43 -4.86
C LEU A 195 -6.91 15.87 -4.89
N GLY A 196 -7.84 16.56 -5.56
CA GLY A 196 -9.20 16.07 -5.80
C GLY A 196 -9.21 14.74 -6.53
N VAL A 197 -8.44 14.62 -7.62
CA VAL A 197 -8.28 13.36 -8.38
C VAL A 197 -7.72 12.23 -7.51
N LEU A 198 -6.70 12.49 -6.69
CA LEU A 198 -6.16 11.48 -5.77
C LEU A 198 -7.17 11.12 -4.67
N THR A 199 -7.96 12.07 -4.19
CA THR A 199 -9.02 11.80 -3.20
C THR A 199 -10.12 10.91 -3.80
N GLU A 200 -10.52 11.15 -5.04
CA GLU A 200 -11.43 10.27 -5.79
C GLU A 200 -10.81 8.87 -6.00
N CYS A 201 -9.51 8.79 -6.28
CA CYS A 201 -8.78 7.53 -6.40
C CYS A 201 -8.85 6.72 -5.10
N ILE A 202 -8.62 7.37 -3.95
CA ILE A 202 -8.71 6.75 -2.63
C ILE A 202 -10.14 6.30 -2.35
N ALA A 203 -11.15 7.13 -2.64
CA ALA A 203 -12.55 6.75 -2.45
C ALA A 203 -12.95 5.53 -3.29
N ALA A 204 -12.50 5.46 -4.55
CA ALA A 204 -12.75 4.29 -5.41
C ALA A 204 -12.03 3.03 -4.89
N PHE A 205 -10.79 3.17 -4.42
CA PHE A 205 -10.06 2.06 -3.78
C PHE A 205 -10.76 1.58 -2.51
N ASP A 206 -11.21 2.50 -1.66
CA ASP A 206 -11.90 2.19 -0.41
C ASP A 206 -13.22 1.46 -0.66
N ARG A 207 -13.98 1.89 -1.70
CA ARG A 207 -15.19 1.19 -2.13
C ARG A 207 -14.89 -0.21 -2.67
N MET A 208 -13.81 -0.38 -3.43
CA MET A 208 -13.36 -1.68 -3.90
C MET A 208 -13.06 -2.63 -2.72
N VAL A 209 -12.34 -2.13 -1.72
CA VAL A 209 -12.02 -2.90 -0.50
C VAL A 209 -13.30 -3.27 0.24
N GLU A 210 -14.25 -2.34 0.40
CA GLU A 210 -15.53 -2.61 1.06
C GLU A 210 -16.31 -3.75 0.39
N ILE A 211 -16.38 -3.77 -0.95
CA ILE A 211 -17.05 -4.85 -1.70
C ILE A 211 -16.33 -6.18 -1.46
N LEU A 212 -14.99 -6.19 -1.52
CA LEU A 212 -14.20 -7.40 -1.28
C LEU A 212 -14.36 -7.92 0.15
N ASP A 213 -14.37 -7.04 1.15
CA ASP A 213 -14.60 -7.42 2.55
C ASP A 213 -16.01 -8.01 2.75
N GLN A 214 -17.03 -7.41 2.12
CA GLN A 214 -18.41 -7.89 2.19
C GLN A 214 -18.59 -9.29 1.59
N HIS A 215 -17.95 -9.56 0.46
CA HIS A 215 -18.09 -10.84 -0.26
C HIS A 215 -17.13 -11.93 0.25
N CYS A 216 -15.89 -11.57 0.58
CA CYS A 216 -14.83 -12.52 0.91
C CYS A 216 -14.64 -12.71 2.41
N GLY A 217 -15.13 -11.79 3.26
CA GLY A 217 -14.92 -11.83 4.71
C GLY A 217 -13.43 -11.93 5.07
N ASP A 218 -13.08 -12.91 5.91
CA ASP A 218 -11.70 -13.13 6.36
C ASP A 218 -10.73 -13.51 5.22
N GLN A 219 -11.24 -13.88 4.04
CA GLN A 219 -10.43 -14.20 2.86
C GLN A 219 -10.24 -12.99 1.92
N ALA A 220 -10.66 -11.79 2.31
CA ALA A 220 -10.45 -10.58 1.52
C ALA A 220 -8.93 -10.28 1.36
N PRO A 221 -8.49 -9.81 0.18
CA PRO A 221 -7.09 -9.49 -0.03
C PRO A 221 -6.66 -8.29 0.83
N PRO A 222 -5.41 -8.27 1.35
CA PRO A 222 -4.92 -7.16 2.14
C PRO A 222 -4.85 -5.86 1.33
N SER A 223 -5.19 -4.74 1.95
CA SER A 223 -5.31 -3.43 1.28
C SER A 223 -4.58 -2.27 1.97
N SER A 224 -4.05 -2.51 3.19
CA SER A 224 -3.51 -1.47 4.07
C SER A 224 -2.30 -0.73 3.50
N ASN A 225 -1.34 -1.44 2.89
CA ASN A 225 -0.13 -0.80 2.34
C ASN A 225 -0.49 0.18 1.22
N THR A 226 -1.39 -0.23 0.33
CA THR A 226 -1.86 0.59 -0.80
C THR A 226 -2.61 1.82 -0.28
N ARG A 227 -3.52 1.63 0.69
CA ARG A 227 -4.25 2.73 1.32
C ARG A 227 -3.30 3.75 1.96
N ASN A 228 -2.34 3.28 2.76
CA ASN A 228 -1.41 4.12 3.48
C ASN A 228 -0.55 4.96 2.53
N VAL A 229 0.01 4.36 1.48
CA VAL A 229 0.88 5.10 0.55
C VAL A 229 0.09 6.11 -0.32
N LEU A 230 -1.18 5.83 -0.65
CA LEU A 230 -2.06 6.81 -1.30
C LEU A 230 -2.38 7.99 -0.37
N GLN A 231 -2.64 7.71 0.92
CA GLN A 231 -2.88 8.75 1.92
C GLN A 231 -1.62 9.59 2.19
N GLU A 232 -0.43 8.97 2.23
CA GLU A 232 0.87 9.67 2.31
C GLU A 232 1.04 10.62 1.12
N ALA A 233 0.75 10.17 -0.10
CA ALA A 233 0.80 11.02 -1.30
C ALA A 233 -0.19 12.18 -1.22
N ALA A 234 -1.43 11.94 -0.78
CA ALA A 234 -2.44 12.98 -0.63
C ALA A 234 -2.04 14.02 0.42
N ALA A 235 -1.46 13.59 1.54
CA ALA A 235 -0.94 14.50 2.57
C ALA A 235 0.23 15.35 2.04
N ALA A 236 1.13 14.76 1.26
CA ALA A 236 2.26 15.47 0.65
C ALA A 236 1.79 16.53 -0.37
N ILE A 237 0.85 16.19 -1.26
CA ILE A 237 0.25 17.15 -2.21
C ILE A 237 -0.43 18.30 -1.45
N ARG A 238 -1.19 17.98 -0.39
CA ARG A 238 -1.90 18.97 0.42
C ARG A 238 -0.93 19.95 1.10
N LEU A 239 0.21 19.45 1.60
CA LEU A 239 1.27 20.30 2.15
C LEU A 239 1.93 21.18 1.08
N LEU A 240 2.32 20.60 -0.06
CA LEU A 240 2.94 21.32 -1.18
C LEU A 240 2.02 22.41 -1.75
N ALA A 241 0.72 22.16 -1.76
CA ALA A 241 -0.29 23.11 -2.22
C ALA A 241 -0.56 24.26 -1.24
N GLY A 242 -0.03 24.20 -0.01
CA GLY A 242 -0.36 25.15 1.06
C GLY A 242 -1.83 25.11 1.49
N ILE A 243 -2.51 23.98 1.27
CA ILE A 243 -3.91 23.80 1.65
C ILE A 243 -3.91 23.40 3.12
N GLU A 244 -4.25 24.34 4.00
CA GLU A 244 -4.51 23.99 5.41
C GLU A 244 -5.60 22.93 5.44
N ALA A 245 -5.32 21.82 6.13
CA ALA A 245 -6.33 20.81 6.37
C ALA A 245 -7.45 21.48 7.16
N SER A 246 -8.61 21.67 6.55
CA SER A 246 -9.85 21.75 7.33
C SER A 246 -9.94 20.44 8.08
N SER A 247 -9.52 20.44 9.33
CA SER A 247 -9.61 19.31 10.23
C SER A 247 -11.09 19.02 10.48
N SER A 248 -11.73 18.29 9.57
CA SER A 248 -12.89 17.49 9.90
C SER A 248 -12.40 16.23 10.60
N THR A 249 -11.77 16.40 11.76
CA THR A 249 -11.85 15.40 12.82
C THR A 249 -13.34 15.25 13.14
N PRO A 250 -13.91 14.04 13.16
CA PRO A 250 -15.20 13.85 13.79
C PRO A 250 -15.00 14.29 15.25
N GLU A 251 -15.62 15.40 15.64
CA GLU A 251 -15.81 15.72 17.04
C GLU A 251 -16.57 14.56 17.64
N THR A 252 -15.86 13.69 18.36
CA THR A 252 -16.45 12.86 19.39
C THR A 252 -17.26 13.81 20.27
N PRO A 253 -18.58 13.64 20.43
CA PRO A 253 -19.37 14.57 21.21
C PRO A 253 -18.83 14.57 22.63
N VAL A 254 -18.22 15.70 23.02
CA VAL A 254 -17.89 15.99 24.39
C VAL A 254 -19.24 16.20 25.08
N LEU A 255 -19.72 15.19 25.80
CA LEU A 255 -20.89 15.31 26.66
C LEU A 255 -20.58 16.38 27.72
N GLN A 256 -21.06 17.59 27.45
CA GLN A 256 -21.11 18.69 28.40
C GLN A 256 -22.12 18.37 29.50
N GLY A 257 -21.62 18.40 30.75
CA GLY A 257 -22.30 19.02 31.88
C GLY A 257 -23.57 18.33 32.38
N LEU A 258 -23.41 17.47 33.37
CA LEU A 258 -24.40 17.36 34.45
C LEU A 258 -23.69 17.62 35.77
N GLU A 259 -24.12 18.68 36.44
CA GLU A 259 -23.70 19.11 37.77
C GLU A 259 -24.08 18.09 38.87
N PRO A 260 -23.42 18.16 40.03
CA PRO A 260 -23.37 17.07 41.00
C PRO A 260 -24.59 17.04 41.92
N LEU A 261 -25.12 15.84 42.16
CA LEU A 261 -26.01 15.58 43.30
C LEU A 261 -25.31 14.60 44.26
N GLN A 262 -25.13 15.07 45.49
CA GLN A 262 -24.57 14.31 46.60
C GLN A 262 -25.57 13.29 47.16
N SER A 263 -24.95 12.25 47.73
CA SER A 263 -25.36 11.41 48.87
C SER A 263 -26.36 10.27 48.65
N GLY A 264 -25.86 9.06 48.89
CA GLY A 264 -26.58 7.81 49.05
C GLY A 264 -25.58 6.65 49.19
N ASP A 265 -25.35 6.23 50.43
CA ASP A 265 -24.38 5.23 50.89
C ASP A 265 -24.72 3.78 50.43
N SER A 266 -23.68 2.93 50.46
CA SER A 266 -23.66 1.46 50.61
C SER A 266 -23.24 0.54 49.42
N ASP A 267 -22.16 -0.20 49.72
CA ASP A 267 -21.72 -1.55 49.32
C ASP A 267 -20.96 -1.84 48.01
N ASP A 268 -19.69 -2.22 48.24
CA ASP A 268 -18.84 -3.24 47.59
C ASP A 268 -18.96 -3.49 46.08
N ALA A 269 -18.02 -2.91 45.33
CA ALA A 269 -17.36 -3.59 44.23
C ALA A 269 -15.98 -2.98 43.97
N GLU A 270 -14.95 -3.80 44.09
CA GLU A 270 -13.54 -3.47 43.89
C GLU A 270 -13.26 -3.15 42.41
N THR A 271 -13.51 -1.90 41.99
CA THR A 271 -13.13 -1.44 40.65
C THR A 271 -11.65 -1.06 40.63
N VAL A 272 -10.83 -1.94 40.05
CA VAL A 272 -9.44 -1.65 39.65
C VAL A 272 -9.44 -0.43 38.72
N ARG A 273 -9.04 0.73 39.25
CA ARG A 273 -8.79 1.93 38.44
C ARG A 273 -7.52 1.70 37.62
N THR A 274 -7.67 1.30 36.37
CA THR A 274 -6.58 1.30 35.39
C THR A 274 -6.18 2.75 35.08
N ARG A 275 -5.03 3.19 35.62
CA ARG A 275 -4.38 4.42 35.18
C ARG A 275 -3.95 4.26 33.72
N PRO A 276 -4.09 5.27 32.86
CA PRO A 276 -3.46 5.26 31.55
C PRO A 276 -1.94 5.27 31.75
N VAL A 277 -1.27 4.21 31.31
CA VAL A 277 0.20 4.15 31.26
C VAL A 277 0.64 5.02 30.10
N GLY A 278 0.96 6.28 30.37
CA GLY A 278 1.67 7.13 29.41
C GLY A 278 3.08 6.61 29.18
N ALA A 279 3.68 6.88 28.02
CA ALA A 279 5.04 6.45 27.67
C ALA A 279 6.11 6.92 28.69
N GLU A 280 5.83 7.99 29.45
CA GLU A 280 6.69 8.51 30.54
C GLU A 280 6.71 7.62 31.80
N ALA A 281 5.86 6.59 31.89
CA ALA A 281 5.78 5.68 33.04
C ALA A 281 6.66 4.41 32.90
N ILE A 282 7.32 4.22 31.76
CA ILE A 282 8.17 3.05 31.50
C ILE A 282 9.54 3.26 32.17
N ARG A 283 9.85 2.49 33.21
CA ARG A 283 11.05 2.67 34.06
C ARG A 283 12.19 1.72 33.71
N SER A 284 11.96 0.73 32.86
CA SER A 284 12.99 -0.20 32.44
C SER A 284 12.74 -0.78 31.04
N ARG A 285 13.80 -1.28 30.41
CA ARG A 285 13.74 -1.99 29.13
C ARG A 285 12.79 -3.19 29.18
N GLU A 286 12.81 -3.94 30.28
CA GLU A 286 11.96 -5.12 30.42
C GLU A 286 10.48 -4.74 30.52
N GLU A 287 10.15 -3.68 31.27
CA GLU A 287 8.79 -3.14 31.37
C GLU A 287 8.28 -2.66 29.99
N ALA A 288 9.15 -2.09 29.16
CA ALA A 288 8.83 -1.71 27.78
C ALA A 288 8.50 -2.94 26.90
N LEU A 289 9.31 -3.99 27.00
CA LEU A 289 9.12 -5.23 26.23
C LEU A 289 7.86 -5.98 26.67
N GLU A 290 7.55 -6.01 27.97
CA GLU A 290 6.32 -6.59 28.50
C GLU A 290 5.07 -5.85 28.03
N LEU A 291 5.13 -4.52 27.95
CA LEU A 291 4.05 -3.71 27.39
C LEU A 291 3.82 -4.04 25.91
N LEU A 292 4.90 -4.18 25.13
CA LEU A 292 4.81 -4.62 23.74
C LEU A 292 4.17 -6.02 23.62
N VAL A 293 4.50 -6.96 24.50
CA VAL A 293 3.84 -8.28 24.55
C VAL A 293 2.35 -8.16 24.90
N ALA A 294 1.95 -7.23 25.77
CA ALA A 294 0.55 -6.96 26.06
C ALA A 294 -0.19 -6.38 24.84
N VAL A 295 0.46 -5.48 24.09
CA VAL A 295 -0.06 -4.93 22.84
C VAL A 295 -0.18 -6.02 21.76
N ALA A 296 0.82 -6.89 21.60
CA ALA A 296 0.73 -8.03 20.68
C ALA A 296 -0.44 -8.97 21.00
N ARG A 297 -0.65 -9.26 22.29
CA ARG A 297 -1.82 -10.04 22.76
C ARG A 297 -3.15 -9.34 22.50
N TYR A 298 -3.19 -8.01 22.52
CA TYR A 298 -4.38 -7.27 22.12
C TYR A 298 -4.65 -7.46 20.63
N PHE A 299 -3.67 -7.18 19.77
CA PHE A 299 -3.80 -7.35 18.31
C PHE A 299 -4.14 -8.79 17.92
N ARG A 300 -3.58 -9.80 18.60
CA ARG A 300 -3.93 -11.21 18.32
C ARG A 300 -5.39 -11.54 18.62
N ARG A 301 -6.05 -10.81 19.53
CA ARG A 301 -7.48 -10.98 19.85
C ARG A 301 -8.39 -10.14 18.95
N THR A 302 -7.97 -8.93 18.59
CA THR A 302 -8.80 -7.97 17.85
C THR A 302 -8.59 -8.05 16.34
N GLU A 303 -7.40 -8.44 15.91
CA GLU A 303 -6.98 -8.57 14.51
C GLU A 303 -6.10 -9.84 14.34
N PRO A 304 -6.66 -11.06 14.43
CA PRO A 304 -5.90 -12.31 14.47
C PRO A 304 -4.97 -12.54 13.27
N HIS A 305 -5.31 -11.95 12.13
CA HIS A 305 -4.57 -12.04 10.86
C HIS A 305 -3.65 -10.83 10.60
N SER A 306 -3.61 -9.86 11.52
CA SER A 306 -2.73 -8.70 11.40
C SER A 306 -1.28 -9.11 11.62
N PRO A 307 -0.37 -8.80 10.68
CA PRO A 307 1.06 -9.09 10.85
C PRO A 307 1.66 -8.27 12.01
N ILE A 308 0.94 -7.28 12.55
CA ILE A 308 1.37 -6.43 13.66
C ILE A 308 1.63 -7.27 14.91
N SER A 309 0.76 -8.22 15.25
CA SER A 309 0.95 -9.10 16.41
C SER A 309 2.25 -9.89 16.31
N MET A 310 2.43 -10.60 15.18
CA MET A 310 3.65 -11.36 14.86
C MET A 310 4.90 -10.47 14.75
N SER A 311 4.77 -9.26 14.23
CA SER A 311 5.87 -8.30 14.10
C SER A 311 6.31 -7.78 15.46
N ILE A 312 5.37 -7.46 16.35
CA ILE A 312 5.66 -7.04 17.72
C ILE A 312 6.29 -8.20 18.51
N GLU A 313 5.77 -9.42 18.39
CA GLU A 313 6.38 -10.61 19.01
C GLU A 313 7.81 -10.85 18.51
N THR A 314 8.03 -10.72 17.20
CA THR A 314 9.36 -10.83 16.58
C THR A 314 10.31 -9.73 17.07
N LEU A 315 9.82 -8.49 17.16
CA LEU A 315 10.59 -7.35 17.67
C LEU A 315 10.93 -7.52 19.15
N VAL A 316 10.02 -8.01 19.98
CA VAL A 316 10.30 -8.30 21.39
C VAL A 316 11.34 -9.41 21.52
N ARG A 317 11.21 -10.48 20.73
CA ARG A 317 12.18 -11.60 20.73
C ARG A 317 13.57 -11.12 20.33
N ARG A 318 13.69 -10.42 19.20
CA ARG A 318 14.94 -9.80 18.73
C ARG A 318 15.48 -8.77 19.72
N GLY A 319 14.58 -8.02 20.33
CA GLY A 319 14.89 -7.04 21.35
C GLY A 319 15.49 -7.65 22.61
N ARG A 320 15.36 -8.96 22.86
CA ARG A 320 15.99 -9.68 23.97
C ARG A 320 17.28 -10.42 23.61
N MET A 321 17.59 -10.58 22.33
CA MET A 321 18.81 -11.23 21.85
C MET A 321 20.05 -10.41 22.15
N ASP A 322 21.19 -11.09 22.25
CA ASP A 322 22.47 -10.39 22.16
C ASP A 322 22.75 -9.93 20.71
N PHE A 323 23.72 -9.04 20.56
CA PHE A 323 24.04 -8.47 19.25
C PHE A 323 24.52 -9.51 18.24
N SER A 324 25.24 -10.55 18.70
CA SER A 324 25.77 -11.61 17.84
C SER A 324 24.65 -12.50 17.31
N GLU A 325 23.72 -12.89 18.17
CA GLU A 325 22.51 -13.66 17.82
C GLU A 325 21.60 -12.87 16.88
N LEU A 326 21.37 -11.59 17.16
CA LEU A 326 20.56 -10.73 16.30
C LEU A 326 21.19 -10.59 14.91
N LEU A 327 22.51 -10.38 14.85
CA LEU A 327 23.22 -10.26 13.58
C LEU A 327 23.23 -11.58 12.80
N ALA A 328 23.35 -12.71 13.50
CA ALA A 328 23.25 -14.05 12.91
C ALA A 328 21.87 -14.29 12.25
N GLU A 329 20.80 -13.81 12.87
CA GLU A 329 19.45 -13.93 12.34
C GLU A 329 19.17 -12.99 11.17
N LEU A 330 19.62 -11.72 11.24
CA LEU A 330 19.34 -10.72 10.21
C LEU A 330 20.15 -10.96 8.93
N LEU A 331 21.34 -11.54 9.04
CA LEU A 331 22.25 -11.81 7.94
C LEU A 331 22.67 -13.29 8.00
N PRO A 332 21.95 -14.22 7.35
CA PRO A 332 22.26 -15.64 7.42
C PRO A 332 23.63 -15.98 6.82
N GLU A 333 24.09 -15.22 5.83
CA GLU A 333 25.35 -15.46 5.15
C GLU A 333 26.55 -15.00 5.98
N GLN A 334 27.42 -15.95 6.33
CA GLN A 334 28.63 -15.70 7.15
C GLN A 334 29.55 -14.63 6.54
N HIS A 335 29.66 -14.57 5.21
CA HIS A 335 30.52 -13.59 4.55
C HIS A 335 29.98 -12.15 4.72
N THR A 336 28.67 -11.96 4.55
CA THR A 336 27.99 -10.67 4.74
C THR A 336 28.07 -10.21 6.20
N ARG A 337 27.88 -11.12 7.16
CA ARG A 337 28.06 -10.83 8.60
C ARG A 337 29.47 -10.35 8.91
N ASN A 338 30.47 -11.07 8.43
CA ASN A 338 31.87 -10.74 8.69
C ASN A 338 32.26 -9.40 8.06
N ALA A 339 31.73 -9.07 6.88
CA ALA A 339 31.94 -7.77 6.25
C ALA A 339 31.38 -6.62 7.11
N VAL A 340 30.17 -6.79 7.66
CA VAL A 340 29.54 -5.81 8.55
C VAL A 340 30.30 -5.66 9.88
N LEU A 341 30.70 -6.77 10.50
CA LEU A 341 31.51 -6.74 11.73
C LEU A 341 32.86 -6.05 11.51
N THR A 342 33.53 -6.34 10.39
CA THR A 342 34.81 -5.72 10.02
C THR A 342 34.66 -4.23 9.77
N ALA A 343 33.59 -3.81 9.06
CA ALA A 343 33.28 -2.40 8.83
C ALA A 343 32.96 -1.64 10.14
N ALA A 344 32.37 -2.34 11.12
CA ALA A 344 32.08 -1.81 12.46
C ALA A 344 33.28 -1.89 13.42
N GLY A 345 34.45 -2.39 12.98
CA GLY A 345 35.66 -2.51 13.80
C GLY A 345 35.63 -3.64 14.84
N ILE A 346 34.70 -4.60 14.72
CA ILE A 346 34.54 -5.74 15.62
C ILE A 346 35.22 -6.96 14.98
N GLN A 347 36.13 -7.63 15.71
CA GLN A 347 36.77 -8.84 15.22
C GLN A 347 35.77 -10.00 15.17
N PRO A 348 35.56 -10.65 14.00
CA PRO A 348 34.67 -11.79 13.90
C PRO A 348 35.24 -12.97 14.72
N VAL A 349 34.41 -13.59 15.54
CA VAL A 349 34.79 -14.77 16.34
C VAL A 349 35.10 -15.91 15.37
N THR A 350 36.37 -16.26 15.23
CA THR A 350 36.79 -17.44 14.47
C THR A 350 36.46 -18.67 15.31
N ASP A 351 35.47 -19.43 14.89
CA ASP A 351 35.13 -20.70 15.53
C ASP A 351 36.34 -21.65 15.39
N LYS A 352 37.07 -21.87 16.49
CA LYS A 352 38.13 -22.88 16.55
C LYS A 352 37.42 -24.21 16.73
N GLY A 353 37.43 -25.02 15.68
CA GLY A 353 36.78 -26.32 15.64
C GLY A 353 37.06 -27.19 16.87
N SER A 354 36.04 -27.96 17.24
CA SER A 354 36.15 -29.23 17.95
C SER A 354 35.28 -30.25 17.26
#